data_AF-A0A4V3VLB0-F1
#
_entry.id   AF-A0A4V3VLB0-F1
#
_cell.length_a   1.000
_cell.length_b   1.000
_cell.length_c   1.000
_cell.angle_alpha   90.00
_cell.angle_beta   90.00
_cell.angle_gamma   90.00
#
_symmetry.space_group_name_H-M   'P 1'
#
loop_
_entity.id
_entity.type
_entity.pdbx_description
1 polymer ?
#
loop_
_entity_poly.entity_id
_entity_poly.type
_entity_poly.pdbx_seq_one_letter_code
_entity_poly.pdbx_strand_id
1 'polypeptide(L)'
;MLEGVDDTVAYVESQEIPYLTSSICVYEVLAGTLGRGETDVRAERQRFGGVRTLAFNEEMALEAARLQDKLLDDGERMAVRDLVIAATARSTGDHLVVADSDFQTGVLESELDVTNLQAEQAECLGKFDADVGVLHSTTMVAQCDKTAGWSAHCPVWWTV
;
A
#
# COMPACT_ATOMS: atom_id res chain seq x y z
N MET A 1 0.74 17.44 10.73
CA MET A 1 0.42 18.18 9.50
C MET A 1 1.50 17.78 8.51
N LEU A 2 1.17 16.86 7.61
CA LEU A 2 2.08 16.29 6.64
C LEU A 2 1.93 17.04 5.32
N GLU A 3 3.02 17.57 4.76
CA GLU A 3 3.01 18.10 3.39
C GLU A 3 2.91 16.93 2.39
N GLY A 4 1.98 17.02 1.43
CA GLY A 4 1.76 16.00 0.39
C GLY A 4 0.80 14.85 0.76
N VAL A 5 0.15 14.90 1.92
CA VAL A 5 -0.70 13.79 2.43
C VAL A 5 -2.20 14.10 2.45
N ASP A 6 -2.59 15.35 2.20
CA ASP A 6 -4.00 15.73 2.21
C ASP A 6 -4.80 15.01 1.12
N ASP A 7 -4.24 14.83 -0.08
CA ASP A 7 -4.93 14.13 -1.18
C ASP A 7 -5.08 12.63 -0.92
N THR A 8 -4.04 11.98 -0.37
CA THR A 8 -4.11 10.56 0.03
C THR A 8 -5.10 10.35 1.17
N VAL A 9 -5.10 11.25 2.16
CA VAL A 9 -6.06 11.20 3.27
C VAL A 9 -7.48 11.43 2.75
N ALA A 10 -7.68 12.46 1.93
CA ALA A 10 -8.99 12.77 1.34
C ALA A 10 -9.50 11.60 0.48
N TYR A 11 -8.64 10.97 -0.31
CA TYR A 11 -8.99 9.80 -1.11
C TYR A 11 -9.45 8.65 -0.20
N VAL A 12 -8.68 8.29 0.82
CA VAL A 12 -9.03 7.22 1.77
C VAL A 12 -10.32 7.54 2.53
N GLU A 13 -10.46 8.78 3.01
CA GLU A 13 -11.65 9.23 3.75
C GLU A 13 -12.91 9.27 2.88
N SER A 14 -12.75 9.35 1.55
CA SER A 14 -13.85 9.23 0.60
C SER A 14 -14.30 7.79 0.34
N GLN A 15 -13.50 6.78 0.73
CA GLN A 15 -13.85 5.37 0.55
C GLN A 15 -14.82 4.85 1.62
N GLU A 16 -15.52 3.77 1.30
CA GLU A 16 -16.45 3.13 2.22
C GLU A 16 -15.73 2.39 3.38
N ILE A 17 -16.39 2.35 4.55
CA ILE A 17 -15.91 1.62 5.73
C ILE A 17 -16.60 0.24 5.83
N PRO A 18 -15.91 -0.81 6.34
CA PRO A 18 -14.63 -0.78 7.05
C PRO A 18 -13.40 -0.85 6.12
N TYR A 19 -12.34 -0.13 6.48
CA TYR A 19 -11.02 -0.29 5.86
C TYR A 19 -10.44 -1.69 6.13
N LEU A 20 -9.90 -2.31 5.10
CA LEU A 20 -9.30 -3.63 5.16
C LEU A 20 -7.79 -3.54 4.98
N THR A 21 -7.08 -4.51 5.54
CA THR A 21 -5.64 -4.66 5.32
C THR A 21 -5.22 -6.11 5.47
N SER A 22 -4.21 -6.54 4.69
CA SER A 22 -3.63 -7.86 4.87
C SER A 22 -2.87 -7.94 6.20
N SER A 23 -2.91 -9.11 6.84
CA SER A 23 -2.12 -9.39 8.05
C SER A 23 -0.61 -9.18 7.84
N ILE A 24 -0.10 -9.27 6.60
CA ILE A 24 1.29 -8.94 6.29
C ILE A 24 1.58 -7.44 6.41
N CYS A 25 0.66 -6.56 5.97
CA CYS A 25 0.80 -5.11 6.13
C CYS A 25 0.81 -4.72 7.62
N VAL A 26 -0.01 -5.39 8.44
CA VAL A 26 0.04 -5.21 9.91
C VAL A 26 1.43 -5.54 10.44
N TYR A 27 2.02 -6.65 10.00
CA TYR A 27 3.39 -7.01 10.39
C TYR A 27 4.39 -5.95 9.95
N GLU A 28 4.30 -5.40 8.73
CA GLU A 28 5.23 -4.37 8.26
C GLU A 28 5.19 -3.09 9.08
N VAL A 29 3.97 -2.60 9.40
CA VAL A 29 3.79 -1.44 10.25
C VAL A 29 4.44 -1.68 11.62
N LEU A 30 4.21 -2.86 12.21
CA LEU A 30 4.82 -3.21 13.49
C LEU A 30 6.34 -3.35 13.36
N ALA A 31 6.83 -3.99 12.30
CA ALA A 31 8.25 -4.21 12.04
C ALA A 31 9.03 -2.90 11.94
N GLY A 32 8.44 -1.86 11.34
CA GLY A 32 9.03 -0.51 11.27
C GLY A 32 9.27 0.16 12.63
N THR A 33 8.61 -0.32 13.68
CA THR A 33 8.78 0.21 15.05
C THR A 33 9.74 -0.60 15.91
N LEU A 34 10.19 -1.77 15.44
CA LEU A 34 11.08 -2.67 16.18
C LEU A 34 12.50 -2.10 16.28
N GLY A 35 13.30 -2.68 17.18
CA GLY A 35 14.71 -2.32 17.37
C GLY A 35 14.94 -1.14 18.33
N ARG A 36 13.89 -0.58 18.93
CA ARG A 36 13.97 0.54 19.87
C ARG A 36 14.07 0.12 21.35
N GLY A 37 14.10 -1.18 21.64
CA GLY A 37 14.22 -1.75 22.99
C GLY A 37 12.96 -1.62 23.88
N GLU A 38 12.09 -0.67 23.59
CA GLU A 38 10.89 -0.34 24.39
C GLU A 38 9.58 -0.46 23.57
N THR A 39 9.64 -1.07 22.38
CA THR A 39 8.51 -1.13 21.46
C THR A 39 7.35 -1.96 22.03
N ASP A 40 6.23 -1.29 22.36
CA ASP A 40 4.95 -1.94 22.65
C ASP A 40 4.17 -2.18 21.35
N VAL A 41 4.36 -3.35 20.76
CA VAL A 41 3.69 -3.75 19.51
C VAL A 41 2.16 -3.80 19.62
N ARG A 42 1.60 -3.96 20.83
CA ARG A 42 0.15 -3.95 21.02
C ARG A 42 -0.38 -2.52 21.01
N ALA A 43 0.32 -1.60 21.67
CA ALA A 43 0.00 -0.18 21.59
C ALA A 43 0.12 0.34 20.14
N GLU A 44 1.15 -0.09 19.40
CA GLU A 44 1.29 0.26 17.98
C GLU A 44 0.12 -0.30 17.15
N ARG A 45 -0.31 -1.56 17.36
CA ARG A 45 -1.51 -2.11 16.68
C ARG A 45 -2.79 -1.33 16.98
N GLN A 46 -2.94 -0.79 18.19
CA GLN A 46 -4.12 -0.03 18.58
C GLN A 46 -4.21 1.33 17.88
N ARG A 47 -3.09 1.94 17.48
CA ARG A 47 -3.08 3.21 16.74
C ARG A 47 -3.83 3.14 15.41
N PHE A 48 -3.99 1.94 14.86
CA PHE A 48 -4.80 1.67 13.67
C PHE A 48 -5.89 0.63 13.93
N GLY A 49 -6.51 0.68 15.11
CA GLY A 49 -7.63 -0.19 15.49
C GLY A 49 -8.86 -0.09 14.60
N GLY A 50 -9.03 1.03 13.88
CA GLY A 50 -10.13 1.26 12.93
C GLY A 50 -10.05 0.41 11.65
N VAL A 51 -8.94 -0.30 11.44
CA VAL A 51 -8.72 -1.10 10.22
C VAL A 51 -8.78 -2.58 10.54
N ARG A 52 -9.63 -3.27 9.77
CA ARG A 52 -9.88 -4.70 9.93
C ARG A 52 -8.83 -5.49 9.17
N THR A 53 -8.22 -6.43 9.87
CA THR A 53 -7.18 -7.29 9.31
C THR A 53 -7.79 -8.54 8.67
N LEU A 54 -7.33 -8.87 7.48
CA LEU A 54 -7.61 -10.14 6.79
C LEU A 54 -6.47 -11.12 7.06
N ALA A 55 -6.81 -12.32 7.54
CA ALA A 55 -5.84 -13.36 7.83
C ALA A 55 -5.41 -14.07 6.55
N PHE A 56 -4.10 -14.28 6.38
CA PHE A 56 -3.59 -15.06 5.27
C PHE A 56 -3.96 -16.53 5.43
N ASN A 57 -4.48 -17.13 4.35
CA ASN A 57 -4.97 -18.50 4.34
C ASN A 57 -4.54 -19.23 3.05
N GLU A 58 -4.91 -20.51 2.93
CA GLU A 58 -4.53 -21.34 1.78
C GLU A 58 -5.08 -20.82 0.44
N GLU A 59 -6.30 -20.29 0.42
CA GLU A 59 -6.90 -19.73 -0.79
C GLU A 59 -6.08 -18.54 -1.31
N MET A 60 -5.70 -17.62 -0.42
CA MET A 60 -4.83 -16.50 -0.77
C MET A 60 -3.45 -16.96 -1.23
N ALA A 61 -2.92 -18.07 -0.70
CA ALA A 61 -1.66 -18.64 -1.16
C ALA A 61 -1.77 -19.17 -2.60
N LEU A 62 -2.89 -19.83 -2.94
CA LEU A 62 -3.17 -20.29 -4.31
C LEU A 62 -3.36 -19.12 -5.26
N GLU A 63 -4.06 -18.05 -4.85
CA GLU A 63 -4.19 -16.85 -5.68
C GLU A 63 -2.86 -16.12 -5.87
N ALA A 64 -2.01 -16.05 -4.84
CA ALA A 64 -0.66 -15.49 -4.96
C ALA A 64 0.19 -16.27 -5.96
N ALA A 65 0.13 -17.60 -5.92
CA ALA A 65 0.84 -18.44 -6.89
C ALA A 65 0.33 -18.22 -8.32
N ARG A 66 -0.99 -18.10 -8.52
CA ARG A 66 -1.58 -17.82 -9.84
C ARG A 66 -1.19 -16.44 -10.37
N LEU A 67 -1.19 -15.42 -9.52
CA LEU A 67 -0.73 -14.08 -9.91
C LEU A 67 0.75 -14.09 -10.29
N GLN A 68 1.60 -14.75 -9.51
CA GLN A 68 3.02 -14.86 -9.84
C GLN A 68 3.26 -15.66 -11.12
N ASP A 69 2.49 -16.71 -11.39
CA ASP A 69 2.58 -17.49 -12.64
C ASP A 69 2.32 -16.60 -13.87
N LYS A 70 1.24 -15.82 -13.84
CA LYS A 70 0.91 -14.85 -14.90
C LYS A 70 1.96 -13.75 -15.05
N LEU A 71 2.45 -13.20 -13.94
CA LEU A 71 3.54 -12.21 -13.98
C LEU A 71 4.80 -12.79 -14.65
N LEU A 72 5.12 -14.06 -14.39
CA LEU A 72 6.28 -14.71 -15.00
C LEU A 72 6.11 -14.94 -16.50
N ASP A 73 4.89 -15.19 -16.97
CA ASP A 73 4.59 -15.28 -18.42
C ASP A 73 4.89 -13.96 -19.14
N ASP A 74 4.72 -12.82 -18.46
CA ASP A 74 5.04 -11.48 -18.95
C ASP A 74 6.50 -11.05 -18.64
N GLY A 75 7.30 -11.93 -18.03
CA GLY A 75 8.70 -11.66 -17.67
C GLY A 75 8.88 -10.81 -16.42
N GLU A 76 7.81 -10.57 -15.67
CA GLU A 76 7.79 -9.80 -14.43
C GLU A 76 7.88 -10.73 -13.20
N ARG A 77 8.40 -10.18 -12.10
CA ARG A 77 8.39 -10.86 -10.80
C ARG A 77 8.09 -9.86 -9.71
N MET A 78 7.17 -10.25 -8.83
CA MET A 78 6.76 -9.44 -7.69
C MET A 78 7.31 -10.05 -6.41
N ALA A 79 7.61 -9.21 -5.41
CA ALA A 79 8.03 -9.72 -4.12
C ALA A 79 6.90 -10.54 -3.48
N VAL A 80 7.25 -11.61 -2.75
CA VAL A 80 6.27 -12.52 -2.11
C VAL A 80 5.29 -11.75 -1.22
N ARG A 81 5.76 -10.71 -0.54
CA ARG A 81 4.91 -9.85 0.28
C ARG A 81 3.83 -9.17 -0.56
N ASP A 82 4.22 -8.50 -1.64
CA ASP A 82 3.30 -7.71 -2.47
C ASP A 82 2.32 -8.64 -3.21
N LEU A 83 2.77 -9.84 -3.59
CA LEU A 83 1.89 -10.91 -4.08
C LEU A 83 0.85 -11.33 -3.06
N VAL A 84 1.24 -11.49 -1.78
CA VAL A 84 0.29 -11.86 -0.73
C VAL A 84 -0.73 -10.75 -0.50
N ILE A 85 -0.32 -9.48 -0.62
CA ILE A 85 -1.23 -8.33 -0.53
C ILE A 85 -2.21 -8.33 -1.71
N ALA A 86 -1.71 -8.43 -2.95
CA ALA A 86 -2.54 -8.46 -4.15
C ALA A 86 -3.49 -9.68 -4.17
N ALA A 87 -3.00 -10.84 -3.76
CA ALA A 87 -3.81 -12.05 -3.62
C ALA A 87 -4.87 -11.92 -2.53
N THR A 88 -4.58 -11.21 -1.43
CA THR A 88 -5.58 -10.95 -0.38
C THR A 88 -6.78 -10.21 -0.99
N ALA A 89 -6.55 -9.11 -1.70
CA ALA A 89 -7.61 -8.32 -2.34
C ALA A 89 -8.34 -9.10 -3.43
N ARG A 90 -7.59 -9.83 -4.27
CA ARG A 90 -8.17 -10.66 -5.33
C ARG A 90 -9.04 -11.80 -4.80
N SER A 91 -8.66 -12.43 -3.68
CA SER A 91 -9.46 -13.50 -3.05
C SER A 91 -10.76 -12.99 -2.45
N THR A 92 -10.80 -11.74 -1.97
CA THR A 92 -12.01 -11.15 -1.40
C THR A 92 -12.87 -10.41 -2.42
N GLY A 93 -12.29 -10.07 -3.58
CA GLY A 93 -12.91 -9.24 -4.61
C GLY A 93 -12.88 -7.75 -4.25
N ASP A 94 -12.01 -7.36 -3.32
CA ASP A 94 -11.89 -6.01 -2.80
C ASP A 94 -10.99 -5.14 -3.70
N HIS A 95 -11.24 -3.82 -3.73
CA HIS A 95 -10.43 -2.81 -4.41
C HIS A 95 -9.03 -2.54 -3.80
N LEU A 96 -8.00 -2.78 -4.61
CA LEU A 96 -6.60 -2.61 -4.24
C LEU A 96 -6.13 -1.14 -4.45
N VAL A 97 -6.35 -0.22 -3.51
CA VAL A 97 -5.69 1.11 -3.38
C VAL A 97 -4.22 1.10 -2.87
N VAL A 98 -3.26 1.25 -3.78
CA VAL A 98 -1.81 1.32 -3.52
C VAL A 98 -1.27 2.73 -3.61
N ALA A 99 -0.05 2.89 -3.08
CA ALA A 99 0.83 3.97 -3.50
C ALA A 99 2.22 3.43 -3.85
N ASP A 100 2.38 2.20 -4.32
CA ASP A 100 3.70 1.59 -4.61
C ASP A 100 3.77 1.17 -6.09
N SER A 101 4.80 1.60 -6.81
CA SER A 101 4.98 1.30 -8.23
C SER A 101 5.14 -0.19 -8.52
N ASP A 102 5.55 -0.98 -7.53
CA ASP A 102 5.66 -2.44 -7.68
C ASP A 102 4.30 -3.12 -7.97
N PHE A 103 3.19 -2.39 -7.78
CA PHE A 103 1.83 -2.86 -8.12
C PHE A 103 1.33 -2.37 -9.49
N GLN A 104 2.12 -1.59 -10.23
CA GLN A 104 1.77 -1.09 -11.57
C GLN A 104 2.20 -2.10 -12.63
N THR A 105 1.40 -3.15 -12.79
CA THR A 105 1.65 -4.22 -13.76
C THR A 105 0.38 -4.49 -14.56
N GLY A 106 0.53 -4.85 -15.83
CA GLY A 106 -0.62 -5.19 -16.68
C GLY A 106 -1.40 -6.39 -16.14
N VAL A 107 -0.71 -7.35 -15.52
CA VAL A 107 -1.35 -8.50 -14.88
C VAL A 107 -2.26 -8.06 -13.74
N LEU A 108 -1.77 -7.26 -12.78
CA LEU A 108 -2.60 -6.83 -11.66
C LEU A 108 -3.79 -5.99 -12.12
N GLU A 109 -3.59 -5.05 -13.05
CA GLU A 109 -4.67 -4.23 -13.64
C GLU A 109 -5.72 -5.07 -14.38
N SER A 110 -5.35 -6.23 -14.92
CA SER A 110 -6.29 -7.15 -15.59
C SER A 110 -7.01 -8.12 -14.65
N GLU A 111 -6.43 -8.40 -13.49
CA GLU A 111 -6.86 -9.49 -12.60
C GLU A 111 -7.65 -9.02 -11.37
N LEU A 112 -7.60 -7.73 -11.04
CA LEU A 112 -8.32 -7.13 -9.93
C LEU A 112 -8.52 -5.63 -10.15
N ASP A 113 -9.43 -5.04 -9.37
CA ASP A 113 -9.57 -3.59 -9.30
C ASP A 113 -8.42 -3.01 -8.48
N VAL A 114 -7.62 -2.12 -9.06
CA VAL A 114 -6.42 -1.54 -8.43
C VAL A 114 -6.32 -0.06 -8.77
N THR A 115 -6.09 0.78 -7.76
CA THR A 115 -5.79 2.21 -7.94
C THR A 115 -4.44 2.53 -7.33
N ASN A 116 -3.53 3.09 -8.12
CA ASN A 116 -2.25 3.57 -7.62
C ASN A 116 -2.23 5.09 -7.50
N LEU A 117 -2.23 5.58 -6.26
CA LEU A 117 -2.32 7.01 -5.94
C LEU A 117 -1.11 7.81 -6.44
N GLN A 118 0.07 7.18 -6.62
CA GLN A 118 1.22 7.87 -7.22
C GLN A 118 1.07 8.10 -8.72
N ALA A 119 0.47 7.15 -9.46
CA ALA A 119 0.19 7.33 -10.88
C ALA A 119 -0.82 8.46 -11.08
N GLU A 120 -1.89 8.48 -10.28
CA GLU A 120 -2.92 9.51 -10.40
C GLU A 120 -2.40 10.92 -10.06
N GLN A 121 -1.53 11.02 -9.05
CA GLN A 121 -0.88 12.29 -8.72
C GLN A 121 0.10 12.74 -9.82
N ALA A 122 0.82 11.82 -10.44
CA ALA A 122 1.70 12.13 -11.58
C ALA A 122 0.90 12.61 -12.82
N GLU A 123 -0.27 12.03 -13.08
CA GLU A 123 -1.18 12.49 -14.15
C GLU A 123 -1.79 13.86 -13.85
N CYS A 124 -2.08 14.18 -12.58
CA CYS A 124 -2.54 15.51 -12.17
C CYS A 124 -1.44 16.57 -12.27
N LEU A 125 -0.20 16.23 -11.90
CA LEU A 125 0.98 17.11 -12.02
C LEU A 125 1.36 17.37 -13.48
N GLY A 126 1.17 16.40 -14.38
CA GLY A 126 1.38 16.57 -15.82
C GLY A 126 0.46 17.59 -16.51
N LYS A 127 -0.55 18.12 -15.81
CA LYS A 127 -1.45 19.18 -16.28
C LYS A 127 -1.05 20.59 -15.80
N PHE A 128 -0.01 20.72 -14.97
CA PHE A 128 0.55 22.01 -14.56
C PHE A 128 1.83 22.30 -15.37
N ASP A 129 1.81 23.39 -16.14
CA ASP A 129 2.81 23.77 -17.14
C ASP A 129 4.25 23.82 -16.63
N ALA A 130 5.14 23.42 -17.53
CA ALA A 130 6.59 23.39 -17.40
C ALA A 130 7.19 24.80 -17.35
N ASP A 131 7.28 25.42 -16.17
CA ASP A 131 8.06 26.66 -16.04
C ASP A 131 8.49 27.02 -14.60
N VAL A 132 8.92 26.06 -13.77
CA VAL A 132 9.82 26.37 -12.63
C VAL A 132 10.78 25.19 -12.40
N GLY A 133 12.01 25.36 -12.85
CA GLY A 133 13.09 24.43 -12.52
C GLY A 133 13.48 24.54 -11.06
N VAL A 134 13.20 23.52 -10.26
CA VAL A 134 14.07 22.99 -9.20
C VAL A 134 13.72 21.50 -9.02
N LEU A 135 14.62 20.62 -9.49
CA LEU A 135 14.61 19.20 -9.16
C LEU A 135 14.93 19.03 -7.67
N HIS A 136 13.92 18.74 -6.85
CA HIS A 136 14.08 17.98 -5.62
C HIS A 136 12.98 16.93 -5.57
N SER A 137 13.25 15.79 -6.19
CA SER A 137 12.49 14.55 -6.02
C SER A 137 12.47 14.22 -4.52
N THR A 138 11.34 14.50 -3.88
CA THR A 138 11.07 14.12 -2.49
C THR A 138 10.01 13.04 -2.55
N THR A 139 10.48 11.80 -2.64
CA THR A 139 9.70 10.58 -2.56
C THR A 139 9.06 10.49 -1.16
N MET A 140 7.74 10.68 -1.06
CA MET A 140 6.96 10.26 0.11
C MET A 140 5.89 9.30 -0.38
N VAL A 141 6.21 8.05 -0.17
CA VAL A 141 5.48 6.83 -0.50
C VAL A 141 5.67 5.95 0.73
N ALA A 142 4.90 4.88 0.90
CA ALA A 142 5.15 3.85 1.91
C ALA A 142 6.52 3.15 1.71
N GLN A 143 7.61 3.89 1.83
CA GLN A 143 8.91 3.41 2.19
C GLN A 143 8.97 3.58 3.71
N CYS A 144 9.01 2.45 4.41
CA CYS A 144 9.39 2.43 5.81
C CYS A 144 10.81 3.03 5.90
N ASP A 145 10.91 4.33 6.16
CA ASP A 145 12.16 5.01 6.45
C ASP A 145 12.72 4.42 7.74
N LYS A 146 13.81 3.64 7.60
CA LYS A 146 14.50 2.94 8.69
C LYS A 146 15.11 3.89 9.73
N THR A 147 15.06 5.21 9.53
CA THR A 147 15.80 6.18 10.35
C THR A 147 14.96 7.22 11.07
N ALA A 148 13.67 7.36 10.77
CA ALA A 148 12.81 8.34 11.44
C ALA A 148 11.96 7.71 12.55
N GLY A 149 12.17 8.15 13.80
CA GLY A 149 11.18 7.99 14.86
C GLY A 149 9.87 8.67 14.46
N TRP A 150 8.73 8.01 14.70
CA TRP A 150 7.46 8.43 14.09
C TRP A 150 6.81 9.58 14.85
N SER A 151 6.53 10.67 14.14
CA SER A 151 5.46 11.60 14.47
C SER A 151 4.16 11.15 13.82
N ALA A 152 3.03 11.41 14.50
CA ALA A 152 1.69 11.04 14.05
C ALA A 152 1.45 11.46 12.59
N HIS A 153 1.19 10.48 11.72
CA HIS A 153 0.42 10.50 10.46
C HIS A 153 1.03 9.43 9.53
N CYS A 154 0.29 8.36 9.24
CA CYS A 154 0.63 7.42 8.18
C CYS A 154 -0.64 6.69 7.73
N PRO A 155 -1.19 6.97 6.54
CA PRO A 155 -2.32 6.24 5.99
C PRO A 155 -1.87 5.37 4.81
N VAL A 156 -2.02 4.05 4.92
CA VAL A 156 -2.05 3.12 3.79
C VAL A 156 -3.23 2.19 4.06
N TRP A 157 -4.35 2.38 3.38
CA TRP A 157 -5.61 1.67 3.66
C TRP A 157 -6.27 1.23 2.35
N TRP A 158 -6.59 -0.07 2.24
CA TRP A 158 -7.24 -0.72 1.09
C TRP A 158 -8.78 -0.81 1.34
N THR A 159 -9.63 -0.87 0.31
CA THR A 159 -11.12 -0.95 0.42
C THR A 159 -11.75 -2.01 -0.50
N VAL A 160 -13.04 -2.32 -0.33
CA VAL A 160 -13.84 -3.31 -1.10
C VAL A 160 -14.62 -2.63 -2.21
#